data_AF-G5ANX7-F1
#
_entry.id   AF-G5ANX7-F1
#
_cell.length_a   1.000
_cell.length_b   1.000
_cell.length_c   1.000
_cell.angle_alpha   90.00
_cell.angle_beta   90.00
_cell.angle_gamma   90.00
#
_symmetry.space_group_name_H-M   'P 1'
#
loop_
_entity.id
_entity.type
_entity.pdbx_description
1 polymer ?
#
loop_
_entity_poly.entity_id
_entity_poly.type
_entity_poly.pdbx_seq_one_letter_code
_entity_poly.pdbx_strand_id
1 'polypeptide(L)'
;MDMLAHSEHIHFEEGWKFITEDLVREEFLIYWQIPNSDPAFYELLWGPSTHAETSKMKLLVHMAHLNERDPKSYPELFEEALEAELDVDSGSLRNRGYCTRLSVNLLLP
;
A
#
# COMPACT_ATOMS: atom_id res chain seq x y z
N MET A 1 3.49 25.49 19.56
CA MET A 1 3.95 24.16 19.08
C MET A 1 3.84 24.25 17.59
N ASP A 2 4.85 24.88 16.99
CA ASP A 2 4.73 25.53 15.68
C ASP A 2 5.30 24.62 14.62
N MET A 3 4.71 23.43 14.53
CA MET A 3 5.08 22.37 13.59
C MET A 3 3.99 22.19 12.53
N LEU A 4 3.36 23.28 12.07
CA LEU A 4 2.29 23.26 11.07
C LEU A 4 2.53 24.23 9.91
N ALA A 5 3.79 24.49 9.55
CA ALA A 5 4.09 25.42 8.43
C ALA A 5 5.34 25.03 7.60
N HIS A 6 5.70 23.75 7.54
CA HIS A 6 6.75 23.27 6.62
C HIS A 6 6.35 22.01 5.83
N SER A 7 5.07 21.61 5.90
CA SER A 7 4.58 20.35 5.36
C SER A 7 3.61 20.57 4.19
N GLU A 8 4.00 21.35 3.18
CA GLU A 8 3.14 21.52 2.00
C GLU A 8 3.75 21.02 0.69
N HIS A 9 5.01 20.58 0.67
CA HIS A 9 5.62 20.11 -0.57
C HIS A 9 6.58 18.95 -0.33
N ILE A 10 6.05 17.75 -0.10
CA ILE A 10 6.79 16.57 -0.60
C ILE A 10 6.77 16.74 -2.11
N HIS A 11 7.90 17.05 -2.73
CA HIS A 11 7.95 17.08 -4.18
C HIS A 11 7.54 15.69 -4.66
N PHE A 12 6.53 15.64 -5.53
CA PHE A 12 5.95 14.39 -6.03
C PHE A 12 7.05 13.42 -6.48
N GLU A 13 8.10 13.94 -7.12
CA GLU A 13 9.30 13.20 -7.53
C GLU A 13 10.07 12.56 -6.36
N GLU A 14 10.29 13.29 -5.27
CA GLU A 14 11.02 12.81 -4.09
C GLU A 14 10.21 11.72 -3.34
N GLY A 15 8.91 11.92 -3.20
CA GLY A 15 8.00 10.92 -2.62
C GLY A 15 7.91 9.67 -3.48
N TRP A 16 7.84 9.82 -4.80
CA TRP A 16 7.82 8.69 -5.72
C TRP A 16 9.09 7.89 -5.69
N LYS A 17 10.25 8.55 -5.72
CA LYS A 17 11.55 7.90 -5.62
C LYS A 17 11.66 7.07 -4.35
N PHE A 18 11.22 7.61 -3.22
CA PHE A 18 11.22 6.86 -1.97
C PHE A 18 10.37 5.58 -2.07
N ILE A 19 9.17 5.67 -2.67
CA ILE A 19 8.25 4.53 -2.81
C ILE A 19 8.78 3.46 -3.77
N THR A 20 9.29 3.85 -4.94
CA THR A 20 9.67 2.90 -6.01
C THR A 20 11.13 2.46 -5.94
N GLU A 21 12.00 3.20 -5.25
CA GLU A 21 13.42 2.84 -5.11
C GLU A 21 13.76 2.41 -3.68
N ASP A 22 13.58 3.30 -2.69
CA ASP A 22 14.07 3.04 -1.34
C ASP A 22 13.29 1.89 -0.67
N LEU A 23 11.95 1.94 -0.69
CA LEU A 23 11.12 0.86 -0.12
C LEU A 23 11.26 -0.47 -0.89
N VAL A 24 11.56 -0.42 -2.19
CA VAL A 24 11.81 -1.63 -2.98
C VAL A 24 13.18 -2.23 -2.65
N ARG A 25 14.19 -1.38 -2.46
CA ARG A 25 15.55 -1.80 -2.07
C ARG A 25 15.58 -2.46 -0.69
N GLU A 26 14.78 -1.94 0.23
CA GLU A 26 14.63 -2.49 1.59
C GLU A 26 13.62 -3.66 1.65
N GLU A 27 13.16 -4.16 0.49
CA GLU A 27 12.24 -5.30 0.35
C GLU A 27 10.89 -5.11 1.05
N PHE A 28 10.48 -3.87 1.31
CA PHE A 28 9.12 -3.56 1.78
C PHE A 28 8.10 -3.59 0.65
N LEU A 29 8.50 -3.15 -0.55
CA LEU A 29 7.64 -3.17 -1.71
C LEU A 29 8.26 -3.97 -2.84
N ILE A 30 7.41 -4.61 -3.63
CA ILE A 30 7.78 -5.18 -4.92
C ILE A 30 7.17 -4.28 -5.98
N TYR A 31 8.02 -3.64 -6.78
CA TYR A 31 7.59 -2.88 -7.94
C TYR A 31 7.70 -3.76 -9.19
N TRP A 32 6.58 -4.05 -9.84
CA TRP A 32 6.57 -4.96 -10.99
C TRP A 32 5.70 -4.44 -12.15
N GLN A 33 6.16 -4.69 -13.38
CA GLN A 33 5.42 -4.36 -14.59
C GLN A 33 4.36 -5.41 -14.87
N ILE A 34 3.12 -4.99 -15.14
CA ILE A 34 2.05 -5.89 -15.57
C ILE A 34 2.38 -6.41 -16.97
N PRO A 35 2.53 -7.73 -17.18
CA PRO A 35 2.81 -8.29 -18.49
C PRO A 35 1.68 -7.98 -19.47
N ASN A 36 2.03 -7.68 -20.72
CA ASN A 36 1.09 -7.39 -21.82
C ASN A 36 0.15 -6.19 -21.56
N SER A 37 0.55 -5.27 -20.68
CA SER A 37 -0.10 -3.97 -20.56
C SER A 37 0.34 -3.06 -21.71
N ASP A 38 -0.63 -2.48 -22.42
CA ASP A 38 -0.39 -1.42 -23.40
C ASP A 38 -1.38 -0.26 -23.15
N PRO A 39 -0.91 0.91 -22.67
CA PRO A 39 0.48 1.24 -22.34
C PRO A 39 1.00 0.46 -21.11
N ALA A 40 2.33 0.47 -20.90
CA ALA A 40 2.96 -0.23 -19.79
C ALA A 40 2.41 0.24 -18.43
N PHE A 41 1.87 -0.70 -17.64
CA PHE A 41 1.39 -0.48 -16.28
C PHE A 41 2.31 -1.17 -15.27
N TYR A 42 2.43 -0.58 -14.08
CA TYR A 42 3.18 -1.15 -12.97
C TYR A 42 2.29 -1.26 -11.73
N GLU A 43 2.56 -2.24 -10.90
CA GLU A 43 1.92 -2.43 -9.60
C GLU A 43 2.97 -2.48 -8.49
N LEU A 44 2.57 -2.00 -7.31
CA LEU A 44 3.31 -2.14 -6.06
C LEU A 44 2.64 -3.23 -5.22
N LEU A 45 3.42 -4.21 -4.81
CA LEU A 45 2.98 -5.30 -3.93
C LEU A 45 3.76 -5.23 -2.63
N TRP A 46 3.25 -5.87 -1.57
CA TRP A 46 3.99 -5.98 -0.31
C TRP A 46 5.14 -6.98 -0.48
N GLY A 47 6.33 -6.57 -0.07
CA GLY A 47 7.52 -7.42 0.00
C GLY A 47 7.64 -8.16 1.34
N PRO A 48 8.62 -9.08 1.45
CA PRO A 48 8.77 -9.96 2.61
C PRO A 48 9.01 -9.19 3.92
N SER A 49 9.77 -8.09 3.87
CA SER A 49 10.08 -7.26 5.06
C SER A 49 8.83 -6.60 5.65
N THR A 50 7.84 -6.28 4.82
CA THR A 50 6.63 -5.58 5.27
C THR A 50 5.81 -6.39 6.24
N HIS A 51 5.71 -7.71 6.04
CA HIS A 51 4.97 -8.58 6.95
C HIS A 51 5.61 -8.71 8.34
N ALA A 52 6.92 -8.48 8.45
CA ALA A 52 7.60 -8.48 9.73
C ALA A 52 7.35 -7.20 10.53
N GLU A 53 7.24 -6.06 9.85
CA GLU A 53 7.11 -4.75 10.50
C GLU A 53 5.67 -4.28 10.68
N THR A 54 4.84 -4.53 9.68
CA THR A 54 3.47 -4.01 9.64
C THR A 54 2.47 -5.06 9.16
N SER A 55 1.19 -4.76 9.35
CA SER A 55 0.08 -5.59 8.90
C SER A 55 -1.00 -4.71 8.30
N LYS A 56 -1.90 -5.33 7.52
CA LYS A 56 -3.05 -4.63 6.93
C LYS A 56 -3.87 -3.92 8.01
N MET A 57 -4.04 -4.55 9.18
CA MET A 57 -4.77 -3.95 10.29
C MET A 57 -4.03 -2.73 10.86
N LYS A 58 -2.72 -2.83 11.10
CA LYS A 58 -1.92 -1.69 11.59
C LYS A 58 -1.96 -0.50 10.64
N LEU A 59 -1.85 -0.74 9.33
CA LEU A 59 -1.92 0.31 8.31
C LEU A 59 -3.32 0.93 8.26
N LEU A 60 -4.37 0.11 8.32
CA LEU A 60 -5.75 0.59 8.33
C LEU A 60 -6.03 1.47 9.56
N VAL A 61 -5.58 1.04 10.74
CA VAL A 61 -5.72 1.81 11.99
C VAL A 61 -5.00 3.16 11.86
N HIS A 62 -3.79 3.17 11.34
CA HIS A 62 -3.03 4.40 11.13
C HIS A 62 -3.71 5.34 10.13
N MET A 63 -4.16 4.82 8.99
CA MET A 63 -4.89 5.59 7.97
C MET A 63 -6.19 6.18 8.53
N ALA A 64 -6.96 5.38 9.27
CA ALA A 64 -8.20 5.84 9.89
C ALA A 64 -7.93 6.93 10.93
N HIS A 65 -6.87 6.78 11.75
CA HIS A 65 -6.44 7.79 12.71
C HIS A 65 -6.07 9.13 12.05
N LEU A 66 -5.29 9.11 10.97
CA LEU A 66 -4.92 10.31 10.21
C LEU A 66 -6.14 11.06 9.63
N ASN A 67 -7.21 10.32 9.34
CA ASN A 67 -8.47 10.87 8.82
C ASN A 67 -9.51 11.13 9.91
N GLU A 68 -9.15 10.97 11.19
CA GLU A 68 -10.06 11.08 12.34
C GLU A 68 -11.31 10.18 12.22
N ARG A 69 -11.13 8.99 11.66
CA ARG A 69 -12.18 7.99 11.43
C ARG A 69 -11.92 6.72 12.22
N ASP A 70 -12.99 5.94 12.38
CA ASP A 70 -12.88 4.56 12.89
C ASP A 70 -12.44 3.63 11.76
N PRO A 71 -11.53 2.67 11.99
CA PRO A 71 -11.13 1.66 11.01
C PRO A 71 -12.30 0.91 10.36
N LYS A 72 -13.38 0.67 11.11
CA LYS A 72 -14.60 -0.01 10.63
C LYS A 72 -15.42 0.85 9.66
N SER A 73 -15.11 2.13 9.52
CA SER A 73 -15.67 2.97 8.46
C SER A 73 -15.18 2.58 7.06
N TYR A 74 -14.15 1.71 6.98
CA TYR A 74 -13.67 1.07 5.76
C TYR A 74 -13.96 -0.44 5.82
N PRO A 75 -15.23 -0.86 5.66
CA PRO A 75 -15.65 -2.23 5.96
C PRO A 75 -14.89 -3.29 5.15
N GLU A 76 -14.67 -3.04 3.85
CA GLU A 76 -13.94 -3.97 2.97
C GLU A 76 -12.47 -4.14 3.41
N LEU A 77 -11.79 -3.04 3.73
CA LEU A 77 -10.40 -3.08 4.19
C LEU A 77 -10.28 -3.67 5.60
N PHE A 78 -11.29 -3.45 6.45
CA PHE A 78 -11.33 -3.99 7.81
C PHE A 78 -11.52 -5.51 7.79
N GLU A 79 -12.40 -6.02 6.92
CA GLU A 79 -12.60 -7.46 6.72
C GLU A 79 -11.35 -8.11 6.14
N GLU A 80 -10.76 -7.54 5.08
CA GLU A 80 -9.51 -8.05 4.50
C GLU A 80 -8.34 -8.04 5.50
N ALA A 81 -8.25 -6.99 6.32
CA ALA A 81 -7.24 -6.90 7.37
C ALA A 81 -7.45 -7.95 8.46
N LEU A 82 -8.70 -8.24 8.82
CA LEU A 82 -9.03 -9.27 9.81
C LEU A 82 -8.74 -10.67 9.28
N GLU A 83 -9.09 -10.96 8.03
CA GLU A 83 -8.77 -12.23 7.36
C GLU A 83 -7.25 -12.48 7.32
N ALA A 84 -6.47 -11.44 7.03
CA ALA A 84 -5.02 -11.52 6.98
C ALA A 84 -4.37 -11.79 8.35
N GLU A 85 -4.95 -11.33 9.46
CA GLU A 85 -4.44 -11.56 10.82
C GLU A 85 -4.80 -12.96 11.36
N LEU A 86 -5.87 -13.56 10.86
CA LEU A 86 -6.34 -14.86 11.32
C LEU A 86 -5.62 -16.04 10.66
N ASP A 87 -4.61 -15.78 9.81
CA ASP A 87 -3.90 -16.79 8.98
C ASP A 87 -4.88 -17.75 8.30
N VAL A 88 -6.09 -17.27 7.97
CA VAL A 88 -7.04 -18.05 7.19
C VAL A 88 -6.50 -18.03 5.76
N ASP A 89 -5.59 -18.97 5.49
CA ASP A 89 -5.17 -19.33 4.16
C ASP A 89 -6.44 -19.74 3.40
N SER A 90 -7.00 -18.77 2.68
CA SER A 90 -8.10 -18.99 1.77
C SER A 90 -7.50 -19.70 0.57
N GLY A 91 -7.31 -21.01 0.74
CA GLY A 91 -6.81 -21.90 -0.27
C GLY A 91 -7.54 -21.66 -1.59
N SER A 92 -6.74 -21.33 -2.60
CA SER A 92 -7.02 -21.51 -4.03
C SER A 92 -8.23 -20.77 -4.61
N LEU A 93 -7.92 -19.80 -5.48
CA LEU A 93 -8.77 -19.20 -6.53
C LEU A 93 -9.80 -18.13 -6.11
N ARG A 94 -9.30 -16.97 -5.65
CA ARG A 94 -9.85 -15.69 -6.12
C ARG A 94 -8.81 -14.95 -6.97
N ASN A 95 -8.83 -15.22 -8.26
CA ASN A 95 -8.21 -14.37 -9.28
C ASN A 95 -8.59 -12.90 -8.99
N ARG A 96 -7.59 -12.03 -8.78
CA ARG A 96 -7.65 -10.56 -8.51
C ARG A 96 -7.97 -10.11 -7.07
N GLY A 97 -7.07 -10.30 -6.10
CA GLY A 97 -7.27 -9.62 -4.80
C GLY A 97 -6.19 -9.67 -3.73
N TYR A 98 -5.05 -10.34 -3.92
CA TYR A 98 -4.00 -10.39 -2.89
C TYR A 98 -3.05 -9.21 -3.00
N CYS A 99 -3.59 -8.02 -2.85
CA CYS A 99 -2.86 -6.79 -2.56
C CYS A 99 -3.93 -5.72 -2.48
N THR A 100 -3.85 -4.84 -1.48
CA THR A 100 -4.42 -3.50 -1.61
C THR A 100 -3.86 -2.90 -2.89
N ARG A 101 -4.61 -3.08 -3.97
CA ARG A 101 -4.13 -2.88 -5.32
C ARG A 101 -4.10 -1.38 -5.58
N LEU A 102 -2.94 -0.76 -5.34
CA LEU A 102 -2.70 0.59 -5.82
C LEU A 102 -2.36 0.49 -7.31
N SER A 103 -3.40 0.36 -8.14
CA SER A 103 -3.26 0.58 -9.58
C SER A 103 -3.03 2.08 -9.78
N VAL A 104 -1.76 2.46 -9.85
CA VAL A 104 -1.35 3.81 -10.22
C VAL A 104 -1.28 3.88 -11.74
N ASN A 105 -2.22 4.62 -12.34
CA ASN A 105 -2.13 5.01 -13.74
C ASN A 105 -0.95 5.99 -13.86
N LEU A 106 0.17 5.51 -14.39
CA LEU A 106 1.34 6.31 -14.73
C LEU A 106 1.05 7.17 -15.98
N LEU A 107 0.29 8.24 -15.79
CA LEU A 107 0.57 9.48 -16.52
C LEU A 107 1.53 10.27 -15.63
N LEU A 108 2.82 10.04 -15.86
CA LEU A 108 3.97 10.78 -15.35
C LEU A 108 3.72 12.31 -15.36
N PRO A 109 4.26 13.04 -14.37
CA PRO A 109 5.68 13.37 -14.33
C PRO A 109 6.47 12.57 -13.29
#